data_AF-A0AAJ0ES34-F1
#
_entry.id   AF-A0AAJ0ES34-F1
#
_cell.length_a   1.000
_cell.length_b   1.000
_cell.length_c   1.000
_cell.angle_alpha   90.00
_cell.angle_beta   90.00
_cell.angle_gamma   90.00
#
_symmetry.space_group_name_H-M   'P 1'
#
loop_
_entity.id
_entity.type
_entity.pdbx_description
1 polymer ?
#
loop_
_entity_poly.entity_id
_entity_poly.type
_entity_poly.pdbx_seq_one_letter_code
_entity_poly.pdbx_strand_id
1 'polypeptide(L)'
;MDAAPGRRRERGESQAAWIKRLRTTISGTDGVNELDRLMQDAREAGNSSMGFSQASVLTQKRQDRILEDYGTFVRVFKKLPDGIGEKELDELRFPSPLEGEQQPDRFDSLWRLFRHYLSFVAESKIPSYNTQSLVSYSTLIQYREAFQIWVVPKYGGRDIVPPSSRHVFKQMTEMLRTLAIEKKLVRLNSGPSGQVRIGLDDIRQLIDMEFRETVSIELSEQHYFAICLGRACALRPDSLGPSADEKVKTGNAIDEMPFLA
;
A
#
# COMPACT_ATOMS: atom_id res chain seq x y z
N MET A 1 10.98 9.95 17.93
CA MET A 1 11.02 10.04 19.40
C MET A 1 12.26 9.28 19.83
N ASP A 2 13.33 10.01 20.10
CA ASP A 2 14.52 9.40 20.69
C ASP A 2 14.19 9.01 22.13
N ALA A 3 14.38 7.74 22.47
CA ALA A 3 14.09 7.24 23.81
C ALA A 3 14.99 7.97 24.82
N ALA A 4 14.40 8.44 25.93
CA ALA A 4 15.14 9.09 27.00
C ALA A 4 16.35 8.22 27.44
N PRO A 5 17.55 8.82 27.61
CA PRO A 5 18.74 8.08 28.02
C PRO A 5 18.47 7.37 29.36
N GLY A 6 18.73 6.06 29.39
CA GLY A 6 18.51 5.22 30.58
C GLY A 6 17.29 4.29 30.54
N ARG A 7 16.40 4.42 29.55
CA ARG A 7 15.18 3.59 29.49
C ARG A 7 15.41 2.14 29.06
N ARG A 8 16.43 1.90 28.23
CA ARG A 8 16.78 0.55 27.76
C ARG A 8 17.52 -0.22 28.85
N ARG A 9 17.31 -1.54 28.86
CA ARG A 9 18.04 -2.47 29.73
C ARG A 9 19.51 -2.51 29.32
N GLU A 10 20.40 -2.51 30.29
CA GLU A 10 21.83 -2.60 30.05
C GLU A 10 22.29 -4.06 29.84
N ARG A 11 23.40 -4.26 29.15
CA ARG A 11 23.96 -5.59 28.91
C ARG A 11 24.45 -6.18 30.24
N GLY A 12 23.94 -7.35 30.62
CA GLY A 12 24.25 -8.01 31.90
C GLY A 12 23.30 -7.65 33.06
N GLU A 13 22.43 -6.65 32.88
CA GLU A 13 21.40 -6.30 33.87
C GLU A 13 20.27 -7.34 33.88
N SER A 14 19.89 -7.82 35.06
CA SER A 14 18.74 -8.72 35.22
C SER A 14 17.43 -7.93 35.06
N GLN A 15 16.36 -8.60 34.61
CA GLN A 15 15.06 -7.94 34.42
C GLN A 15 14.52 -7.32 35.72
N ALA A 16 14.73 -7.98 36.86
CA ALA A 16 14.34 -7.45 38.16
C ALA A 16 15.13 -6.19 38.56
N ALA A 17 16.44 -6.17 38.29
CA ALA A 17 17.28 -5.00 38.52
C ALA A 17 16.84 -3.82 37.64
N TRP A 18 16.56 -4.08 36.36
CA TRP A 18 16.06 -3.08 35.42
C TRP A 18 14.72 -2.47 35.85
N ILE A 19 13.73 -3.31 36.22
CA ILE A 19 12.44 -2.82 36.71
C ILE A 19 12.61 -2.01 37.99
N LYS A 20 13.48 -2.46 38.91
CA LYS A 20 13.78 -1.73 40.15
C LYS A 20 14.37 -0.35 39.83
N ARG A 21 15.29 -0.26 38.87
CA ARG A 21 15.88 0.99 38.40
C ARG A 21 14.85 1.93 37.78
N LEU A 22 13.93 1.42 36.97
CA LEU A 22 12.84 2.22 36.39
C LEU A 22 11.88 2.78 37.44
N ARG A 23 11.63 2.04 38.54
CA ARG A 23 10.81 2.54 39.67
C ARG A 23 11.47 3.66 40.45
N THR A 24 12.78 3.63 40.58
CA THR A 24 13.55 4.63 41.34
C THR A 24 13.96 5.84 40.49
N THR A 25 13.92 5.72 39.17
CA THR A 25 14.24 6.82 38.26
C THR A 25 12.99 7.70 38.10
N ILE A 26 13.03 8.88 38.72
CA ILE A 26 11.98 9.89 38.60
C ILE A 26 12.33 10.77 37.41
N SER A 27 11.38 10.95 36.49
CA SER A 27 11.60 11.82 35.35
C SER A 27 11.51 13.29 35.77
N GLY A 28 12.52 14.08 35.39
CA GLY A 28 12.74 15.44 35.89
C GLY A 28 11.66 16.47 35.50
N THR A 29 10.73 16.14 34.61
CA THR A 29 9.69 17.08 34.16
C THR A 29 8.38 16.97 34.94
N ASP A 30 8.00 15.79 35.44
CA ASP A 30 6.63 15.58 35.97
C ASP A 30 6.57 14.80 37.30
N GLY A 31 7.70 14.37 37.88
CA GLY A 31 7.71 13.58 39.11
C GLY A 31 7.18 12.14 38.96
N VAL A 32 6.78 11.74 37.75
CA VAL A 32 6.35 10.39 37.41
C VAL A 32 7.57 9.49 37.22
N ASN A 33 7.51 8.25 37.75
CA ASN A 33 8.60 7.29 37.57
C ASN A 33 8.64 6.77 36.11
N GLU A 34 9.82 6.35 35.66
CA GLU A 34 10.01 5.89 34.27
C GLU A 34 9.26 4.56 33.97
N LEU A 35 8.96 3.76 34.99
CA LEU A 35 8.16 2.54 34.82
C LEU A 35 6.71 2.86 34.44
N ASP A 36 6.09 3.84 35.08
CA ASP A 36 4.72 4.27 34.84
C ASP A 36 4.60 4.88 33.45
N ARG A 37 5.60 5.68 33.02
CA ARG A 37 5.68 6.14 31.63
C ARG A 37 5.83 4.99 30.65
N LEU A 38 6.67 4.00 30.93
CA LEU A 38 6.82 2.84 30.05
C LEU A 38 5.52 2.02 29.96
N MET A 39 4.80 1.89 31.07
CA MET A 39 3.48 1.26 31.09
C MET A 39 2.43 2.08 30.34
N GLN A 40 2.47 3.41 30.45
CA GLN A 40 1.60 4.31 29.69
C GLN A 40 1.90 4.21 28.19
N ASP A 41 3.16 4.31 27.78
CA ASP A 41 3.57 4.14 26.38
C ASP A 41 3.19 2.76 25.85
N ALA A 42 3.31 1.69 26.67
CA ALA A 42 2.88 0.36 26.28
C ALA A 42 1.36 0.26 26.12
N ARG A 43 0.58 0.95 26.96
CA ARG A 43 -0.88 1.06 26.81
C ARG A 43 -1.26 1.88 25.58
N GLU A 44 -0.58 3.01 25.34
CA GLU A 44 -0.79 3.85 24.17
C GLU A 44 -0.40 3.11 22.87
N ALA A 45 0.70 2.37 22.88
CA ALA A 45 1.12 1.51 21.77
C ALA A 45 0.15 0.34 21.58
N GLY A 46 -0.35 -0.27 22.66
CA GLY A 46 -1.39 -1.28 22.63
C GLY A 46 -2.67 -0.75 21.99
N ASN A 47 -3.14 0.41 22.43
CA ASN A 47 -4.31 1.09 21.86
C ASN A 47 -4.09 1.49 20.40
N SER A 48 -2.89 1.96 20.06
CA SER A 48 -2.51 2.32 18.67
C SER A 48 -2.35 1.10 17.78
N SER A 49 -2.07 -0.08 18.35
CA SER A 49 -1.99 -1.35 17.62
C SER A 49 -3.36 -1.97 17.36
N MET A 50 -4.40 -1.59 18.13
CA MET A 50 -5.77 -1.99 17.84
C MET A 50 -6.22 -1.37 16.52
N GLY A 51 -6.40 -2.21 15.50
CA GLY A 51 -6.76 -1.78 14.14
C GLY A 51 -5.58 -1.69 13.17
N PHE A 52 -4.36 -2.00 13.61
CA PHE A 52 -3.22 -2.13 12.71
C PHE A 52 -3.36 -3.40 11.86
N SER A 53 -3.77 -3.24 10.61
CA SER A 53 -4.13 -4.37 9.73
C SER A 53 -2.97 -4.88 8.89
N GLN A 54 -1.86 -4.14 8.80
CA GLN A 54 -0.79 -4.39 7.84
C GLN A 54 0.52 -4.82 8.49
N ALA A 55 1.38 -5.51 7.72
CA ALA A 55 2.73 -5.85 8.19
C ALA A 55 3.69 -4.64 8.23
N SER A 56 3.33 -3.50 7.63
CA SER A 56 4.17 -2.31 7.53
C SER A 56 3.43 -1.02 7.85
N VAL A 57 4.03 -0.19 8.72
CA VAL A 57 3.50 1.11 9.14
C VAL A 57 3.37 2.08 7.97
N LEU A 58 4.29 2.03 7.01
CA LEU A 58 4.25 2.90 5.83
C LEU A 58 3.05 2.57 4.94
N THR A 59 2.73 1.29 4.80
CA THR A 59 1.58 0.82 4.04
C THR A 59 0.29 1.27 4.70
N GLN A 60 0.17 1.11 6.03
CA GLN A 60 -0.98 1.57 6.80
C GLN A 60 -1.19 3.08 6.65
N LYS A 61 -0.15 3.89 6.91
CA LYS A 61 -0.21 5.37 6.78
C LYS A 61 -0.67 5.81 5.38
N ARG A 62 -0.23 5.11 4.34
CA ARG A 62 -0.67 5.38 2.96
C ARG A 62 -2.14 5.06 2.77
N GLN A 63 -2.62 3.94 3.31
CA GLN A 63 -4.02 3.54 3.23
C GLN A 63 -4.93 4.46 4.05
N ASP A 64 -4.47 4.91 5.23
CA ASP A 64 -5.15 5.90 6.06
C ASP A 64 -5.30 7.22 5.29
N ARG A 65 -4.22 7.72 4.68
CA ARG A 65 -4.25 8.94 3.86
C ARG A 65 -5.23 8.83 2.69
N ILE A 66 -5.26 7.69 2.01
CA ILE A 66 -6.21 7.46 0.91
C ILE A 66 -7.65 7.52 1.42
N LEU A 67 -7.92 7.00 2.63
CA LEU A 67 -9.24 7.06 3.25
C LEU A 67 -9.62 8.50 3.66
N GLU A 68 -8.67 9.28 4.19
CA GLU A 68 -8.87 10.70 4.50
C GLU A 68 -9.18 11.53 3.25
N ASP A 69 -8.40 11.31 2.18
CA ASP A 69 -8.62 11.93 0.87
C ASP A 69 -10.01 11.58 0.33
N TYR A 70 -10.41 10.31 0.45
CA TYR A 70 -11.74 9.85 0.05
C TYR A 70 -12.83 10.52 0.88
N GLY A 71 -12.61 10.66 2.19
CA GLY A 71 -13.53 11.37 3.06
C GLY A 71 -13.71 12.83 2.68
N THR A 72 -12.62 13.51 2.31
CA THR A 72 -12.65 14.88 1.82
C THR A 72 -13.43 14.97 0.50
N PHE A 73 -13.19 14.04 -0.43
CA PHE A 73 -13.97 13.95 -1.66
C PHE A 73 -15.48 13.79 -1.37
N VAL A 74 -15.87 12.88 -0.46
CA VAL A 74 -17.28 12.64 -0.14
C VAL A 74 -17.95 13.90 0.43
N ARG A 75 -17.24 14.67 1.28
CA ARG A 75 -17.74 15.95 1.79
C ARG A 75 -18.05 16.94 0.66
N VAL A 76 -17.12 17.11 -0.26
CA VAL A 76 -17.27 18.02 -1.41
C VAL A 76 -18.35 17.51 -2.37
N PHE A 77 -18.32 16.22 -2.72
CA PHE A 77 -19.21 15.60 -3.68
C PHE A 77 -20.67 15.63 -3.21
N LYS A 78 -20.92 15.41 -1.92
CA LYS A 78 -22.25 15.47 -1.31
C LYS A 78 -22.64 16.85 -0.76
N LYS A 79 -21.78 17.88 -0.93
CA LYS A 79 -22.00 19.25 -0.43
C LYS A 79 -22.37 19.30 1.06
N LEU A 80 -21.61 18.55 1.86
CA LEU A 80 -21.86 18.42 3.30
C LEU A 80 -21.38 19.68 4.06
N PRO A 81 -22.10 20.13 5.10
CA PRO A 81 -21.65 21.23 5.96
C PRO A 81 -20.40 20.89 6.75
N ASP A 82 -19.59 21.92 7.05
CA ASP A 82 -18.43 21.83 7.91
C ASP A 82 -18.90 21.64 9.37
N GLY A 83 -18.81 20.41 9.88
CA GLY A 83 -19.25 20.07 11.23
C GLY A 83 -20.01 18.74 11.35
N ILE A 84 -20.22 18.03 10.24
CA ILE A 84 -20.79 16.67 10.30
C ILE A 84 -19.94 15.77 11.20
N GLY A 85 -20.61 15.05 12.10
CA GLY A 85 -19.98 14.09 12.99
C GLY A 85 -19.28 12.98 12.21
N GLU A 86 -18.15 12.50 12.73
CA GLU A 86 -17.34 11.47 12.04
C GLU A 86 -18.13 10.21 11.70
N LYS A 87 -19.05 9.80 12.59
CA LYS A 87 -19.92 8.63 12.38
C LYS A 87 -20.85 8.80 11.18
N GLU A 88 -21.51 9.95 11.07
CA GLU A 88 -22.41 10.25 9.95
C GLU A 88 -21.63 10.34 8.63
N LEU A 89 -20.43 10.93 8.68
CA LEU A 89 -19.55 10.97 7.52
C LEU A 89 -19.12 9.56 7.09
N ASP A 90 -18.82 8.66 8.03
CA ASP A 90 -18.48 7.27 7.74
C ASP A 90 -19.65 6.49 7.11
N GLU A 91 -20.88 6.74 7.56
CA GLU A 91 -22.09 6.18 6.93
C GLU A 91 -22.27 6.70 5.49
N LEU A 92 -21.93 7.96 5.24
CA LEU A 92 -21.98 8.55 3.90
C LEU A 92 -20.84 8.07 2.98
N ARG A 93 -19.66 7.77 3.54
CA ARG A 93 -18.50 7.19 2.83
C ARG A 93 -18.74 5.74 2.44
N PHE A 94 -19.42 4.99 3.29
CA PHE A 94 -19.73 3.58 3.10
C PHE A 94 -21.24 3.36 3.22
N PRO A 95 -22.03 3.74 2.20
CA PRO A 95 -23.48 3.73 2.27
C PRO A 95 -24.03 2.34 2.62
N SER A 96 -25.13 2.33 3.38
CA SER A 96 -25.84 1.10 3.70
C SER A 96 -26.35 0.42 2.42
N PRO A 97 -26.35 -0.91 2.39
CA PRO A 97 -26.88 -1.66 1.26
C PRO A 97 -28.37 -1.35 1.02
N LEU A 98 -28.83 -1.42 -0.23
CA LEU A 98 -30.26 -1.33 -0.54
C LEU A 98 -31.00 -2.54 0.04
N GLU A 99 -32.10 -2.28 0.76
CA GLU A 99 -32.93 -3.33 1.34
C GLU A 99 -33.69 -4.08 0.24
N GLY A 100 -33.63 -5.41 0.27
CA GLY A 100 -34.36 -6.29 -0.67
C GLY A 100 -33.56 -6.75 -1.90
N GLU A 101 -32.37 -6.21 -2.15
CA GLU A 101 -31.53 -6.65 -3.26
C GLU A 101 -30.62 -7.82 -2.87
N GLN A 102 -30.53 -8.83 -3.75
CA GLN A 102 -29.55 -9.91 -3.61
C GLN A 102 -28.15 -9.42 -4.00
N GLN A 103 -27.09 -10.07 -3.49
CA GLN A 103 -25.76 -9.84 -4.04
C GLN A 103 -25.76 -10.24 -5.52
N PRO A 104 -25.16 -9.45 -6.43
CA PRO A 104 -24.12 -8.44 -6.19
C PRO A 104 -24.56 -6.96 -6.10
N ASP A 105 -25.81 -6.64 -6.47
CA ASP A 105 -26.24 -5.25 -6.69
C ASP A 105 -26.50 -4.46 -5.41
N ARG A 106 -26.65 -5.19 -4.30
CA ARG A 106 -26.87 -4.67 -2.94
C ARG A 106 -25.97 -3.49 -2.53
N PHE A 107 -24.76 -3.39 -3.09
CA PHE A 107 -23.78 -2.34 -2.80
C PHE A 107 -23.57 -1.33 -3.94
N ASP A 108 -24.51 -1.18 -4.88
CA ASP A 108 -24.31 -0.32 -6.05
C ASP A 108 -24.06 1.15 -5.69
N SER A 109 -24.67 1.66 -4.62
CA SER A 109 -24.38 3.01 -4.09
C SER A 109 -22.92 3.20 -3.71
N LEU A 110 -22.27 2.17 -3.13
CA LEU A 110 -20.85 2.18 -2.81
C LEU A 110 -20.01 2.17 -4.10
N TRP A 111 -20.38 1.32 -5.06
CA TRP A 111 -19.67 1.19 -6.32
C TRP A 111 -19.74 2.45 -7.18
N ARG A 112 -20.89 3.13 -7.22
CA ARG A 112 -21.04 4.44 -7.88
C ARG A 112 -20.13 5.48 -7.22
N LEU A 113 -20.09 5.53 -5.90
CA LEU A 113 -19.26 6.48 -5.17
C LEU A 113 -17.76 6.24 -5.41
N PHE A 114 -17.33 4.97 -5.43
CA PHE A 114 -15.96 4.59 -5.79
C PHE A 114 -15.63 4.96 -7.24
N ARG A 115 -16.54 4.74 -8.20
CA ARG A 115 -16.36 5.17 -9.59
C ARG A 115 -16.09 6.68 -9.66
N HIS A 116 -16.96 7.49 -9.06
CA HIS A 116 -16.80 8.95 -9.07
C HIS A 116 -15.49 9.39 -8.41
N TYR A 117 -15.12 8.77 -7.28
CA TYR A 117 -13.88 9.09 -6.60
C TYR A 117 -12.64 8.74 -7.44
N LEU A 118 -12.61 7.55 -8.05
CA LEU A 118 -11.48 7.14 -8.88
C LEU A 118 -11.34 8.00 -10.13
N SER A 119 -12.46 8.39 -10.76
CA SER A 119 -12.46 9.38 -11.85
C SER A 119 -11.88 10.72 -11.38
N PHE A 120 -12.31 11.21 -10.21
CA PHE A 120 -11.79 12.45 -9.63
C PHE A 120 -10.29 12.35 -9.33
N VAL A 121 -9.82 11.23 -8.76
CA VAL A 121 -8.39 11.01 -8.47
C VAL A 121 -7.57 11.00 -9.75
N ALA A 122 -8.06 10.34 -10.81
CA ALA A 122 -7.35 10.25 -12.08
C ALA A 122 -7.13 11.63 -12.74
N GLU A 123 -8.01 12.59 -12.50
CA GLU A 123 -7.92 13.95 -13.05
C GLU A 123 -7.25 14.97 -12.12
N SER A 124 -7.46 14.85 -10.80
CA SER A 124 -7.08 15.89 -9.84
C SER A 124 -5.71 15.70 -9.20
N LYS A 125 -5.19 14.46 -9.14
CA LYS A 125 -3.94 14.19 -8.43
C LYS A 125 -2.74 14.53 -9.32
N ILE A 126 -1.77 15.20 -8.70
CA ILE A 126 -0.49 15.52 -9.32
C ILE A 126 0.30 14.21 -9.48
N PRO A 127 0.71 13.85 -10.70
CA PRO A 127 1.54 12.66 -10.91
C PRO A 127 2.90 12.80 -10.23
N SER A 128 3.47 11.66 -9.84
CA SER A 128 4.75 11.63 -9.12
C SER A 128 5.93 12.09 -10.00
N TYR A 129 5.77 12.10 -11.32
CA TYR A 129 6.79 12.52 -12.28
C TYR A 129 6.28 13.75 -13.02
N ASN A 130 7.07 14.83 -13.03
CA ASN A 130 6.74 16.10 -13.69
C ASN A 130 6.52 15.97 -15.21
N THR A 131 6.95 14.86 -15.82
CA THR A 131 6.78 14.59 -17.26
C THR A 131 5.42 14.01 -17.62
N GLN A 132 4.63 13.58 -16.64
CA GLN A 132 3.31 13.01 -16.87
C GLN A 132 2.24 14.06 -16.58
N SER A 133 1.21 14.14 -17.43
CA SER A 133 0.03 14.96 -17.18
C SER A 133 -1.03 14.23 -16.36
N LEU A 134 -0.94 12.89 -16.27
CA LEU A 134 -1.94 12.02 -15.65
C LEU A 134 -1.30 11.08 -14.63
N VAL A 135 -2.12 10.68 -13.67
CA VAL A 135 -1.76 9.71 -12.63
C VAL A 135 -1.48 8.34 -13.23
N SER A 136 -0.48 7.64 -12.68
CA SER A 136 -0.15 6.30 -13.11
C SER A 136 -1.21 5.26 -12.74
N TYR A 137 -1.32 4.20 -13.55
CA TYR A 137 -2.17 3.05 -13.21
C TYR A 137 -1.75 2.38 -11.88
N SER A 138 -0.45 2.36 -11.56
CA SER A 138 0.05 1.79 -10.30
C SER A 138 -0.38 2.60 -9.09
N THR A 139 -0.49 3.92 -9.20
CA THR A 139 -1.10 4.75 -8.16
C THR A 139 -2.55 4.32 -7.92
N LEU A 140 -3.36 4.16 -8.98
CA LEU A 140 -4.75 3.74 -8.84
C LEU A 140 -4.91 2.32 -8.24
N ILE A 141 -3.96 1.42 -8.49
CA ILE A 141 -3.90 0.12 -7.81
C ILE A 141 -3.79 0.29 -6.28
N GLN A 142 -3.01 1.26 -5.80
CA GLN A 142 -2.87 1.51 -4.36
C GLN A 142 -4.19 1.96 -3.73
N TYR A 143 -5.02 2.70 -4.47
CA TYR A 143 -6.38 3.05 -4.03
C TYR A 143 -7.25 1.81 -3.88
N ARG A 144 -7.21 0.88 -4.85
CA ARG A 144 -7.91 -0.40 -4.73
C ARG A 144 -7.48 -1.18 -3.49
N GLU A 145 -6.19 -1.32 -3.26
CA GLU A 145 -5.65 -2.01 -2.09
C GLU A 145 -6.15 -1.39 -0.79
N ALA A 146 -6.14 -0.05 -0.69
CA ALA A 146 -6.65 0.65 0.49
C ALA A 146 -8.14 0.34 0.74
N PHE A 147 -8.99 0.41 -0.29
CA PHE A 147 -10.42 0.15 -0.12
C PHE A 147 -10.74 -1.31 0.21
N GLN A 148 -9.99 -2.28 -0.34
CA GLN A 148 -10.17 -3.68 0.02
C GLN A 148 -9.97 -3.93 1.53
N ILE A 149 -9.10 -3.16 2.17
CA ILE A 149 -8.83 -3.26 3.60
C ILE A 149 -9.89 -2.53 4.42
N TRP A 150 -10.30 -1.33 4.00
CA TRP A 150 -11.23 -0.52 4.78
C TRP A 150 -12.69 -0.95 4.72
N VAL A 151 -13.13 -1.56 3.63
CA VAL A 151 -14.53 -1.94 3.45
C VAL A 151 -15.00 -2.91 4.55
N VAL A 152 -14.20 -3.95 4.85
CA VAL A 152 -14.62 -4.98 5.82
C VAL A 152 -14.78 -4.41 7.24
N PRO A 153 -13.79 -3.72 7.85
CA PRO A 153 -13.94 -3.13 9.18
C PRO A 153 -15.07 -2.10 9.27
N LYS A 154 -15.26 -1.28 8.22
CA LYS A 154 -16.26 -0.20 8.24
C LYS A 154 -17.71 -0.70 8.19
N TYR A 155 -17.96 -1.84 7.57
CA TYR A 155 -19.27 -2.51 7.67
C TYR A 155 -19.37 -3.41 8.90
N GLY A 156 -18.27 -4.05 9.31
CA GLY A 156 -18.21 -4.86 10.53
C GLY A 156 -18.55 -4.08 11.79
N GLY A 157 -18.12 -2.83 11.92
CA GLY A 157 -18.49 -1.95 13.04
C GLY A 157 -19.97 -1.50 13.06
N ARG A 158 -20.76 -1.85 12.04
CA ARG A 158 -22.18 -1.52 11.91
C ARG A 158 -23.08 -2.77 11.86
N ASP A 159 -22.52 -3.95 12.14
CA ASP A 159 -23.20 -5.25 12.02
C ASP A 159 -23.82 -5.51 10.63
N ILE A 160 -23.25 -4.90 9.58
CA ILE A 160 -23.63 -5.13 8.19
C ILE A 160 -22.65 -6.13 7.59
N VAL A 161 -23.16 -7.17 6.94
CA VAL A 161 -22.32 -8.15 6.23
C VAL A 161 -21.62 -7.44 5.06
N PRO A 162 -20.27 -7.28 5.07
CA PRO A 162 -19.55 -6.58 4.01
C PRO A 162 -19.58 -7.35 2.68
N PRO A 163 -19.35 -6.67 1.54
CA PRO A 163 -19.02 -7.37 0.31
C PRO A 163 -17.70 -8.12 0.49
N SER A 164 -17.59 -9.32 -0.10
CA SER A 164 -16.36 -10.11 0.00
C SER A 164 -15.17 -9.36 -0.61
N SER A 165 -13.97 -9.52 -0.05
CA SER A 165 -12.76 -8.86 -0.57
C SER A 165 -12.49 -9.18 -2.05
N ARG A 166 -12.84 -10.39 -2.50
CA ARG A 166 -12.79 -10.79 -3.92
C ARG A 166 -13.76 -9.98 -4.78
N HIS A 167 -14.95 -9.69 -4.27
CA HIS A 167 -15.93 -8.87 -4.97
C HIS A 167 -15.48 -7.41 -5.05
N VAL A 168 -14.98 -6.84 -3.95
CA VAL A 168 -14.37 -5.48 -3.96
C VAL A 168 -13.25 -5.41 -4.98
N PHE A 169 -12.34 -6.40 -4.99
CA PHE A 169 -11.25 -6.48 -5.96
C PHE A 169 -11.76 -6.47 -7.40
N LYS A 170 -12.76 -7.31 -7.71
CA LYS A 170 -13.33 -7.43 -9.06
C LYS A 170 -13.94 -6.10 -9.50
N GLN A 171 -14.86 -5.55 -8.70
CA GLN A 171 -15.55 -4.29 -9.00
C GLN A 171 -14.57 -3.15 -9.24
N MET A 172 -13.61 -2.96 -8.32
CA MET A 172 -12.62 -1.91 -8.47
C MET A 172 -11.70 -2.14 -9.67
N THR A 173 -11.30 -3.39 -9.95
CA THR A 173 -10.45 -3.70 -11.10
C THR A 173 -11.15 -3.39 -12.43
N GLU A 174 -12.45 -3.66 -12.53
CA GLU A 174 -13.26 -3.27 -13.69
C GLU A 174 -13.29 -1.74 -13.85
N MET A 175 -13.58 -1.00 -12.77
CA MET A 175 -13.54 0.48 -12.79
C MET A 175 -12.18 1.03 -13.23
N LEU A 176 -11.09 0.47 -12.70
CA LEU A 176 -9.74 0.88 -13.06
C LEU A 176 -9.40 0.59 -14.52
N ARG A 177 -9.85 -0.55 -15.06
CA ARG A 177 -9.65 -0.88 -16.48
C ARG A 177 -10.40 0.09 -17.38
N THR A 178 -11.65 0.40 -17.04
CA THR A 178 -12.45 1.40 -17.77
C THR A 178 -11.76 2.77 -17.75
N LEU A 179 -11.33 3.24 -16.57
CA LEU A 179 -10.60 4.51 -16.45
C LEU A 179 -9.28 4.51 -17.22
N ALA A 180 -8.55 3.39 -17.21
CA ALA A 180 -7.30 3.28 -17.97
C ALA A 180 -7.51 3.45 -19.47
N ILE A 181 -8.60 2.88 -20.00
CA ILE A 181 -8.98 3.02 -21.41
C ILE A 181 -9.45 4.46 -21.69
N GLU A 182 -10.41 4.97 -20.92
CA GLU A 182 -11.03 6.28 -21.13
C GLU A 182 -10.03 7.44 -21.02
N LYS A 183 -9.16 7.39 -20.02
CA LYS A 183 -8.17 8.43 -19.74
C LYS A 183 -6.81 8.15 -20.39
N LYS A 184 -6.69 7.07 -21.17
CA LYS A 184 -5.43 6.63 -21.80
C LYS A 184 -4.28 6.56 -20.78
N LEU A 185 -4.56 6.04 -19.59
CA LEU A 185 -3.57 5.96 -18.52
C LEU A 185 -2.46 4.99 -18.95
N VAL A 186 -1.24 5.51 -19.04
CA VAL A 186 -0.08 4.68 -19.31
C VAL A 186 0.10 3.74 -18.12
N ARG A 187 0.02 2.43 -18.36
CA ARG A 187 0.62 1.48 -17.43
C ARG A 187 2.11 1.79 -17.45
N LEU A 188 2.68 2.21 -16.32
CA LEU A 188 4.11 2.53 -16.22
C LEU A 188 5.03 1.34 -16.55
N ASN A 189 4.46 0.16 -16.86
CA ASN A 189 5.17 -1.03 -17.32
C ASN A 189 5.05 -1.26 -18.84
N SER A 190 4.41 -0.37 -19.60
CA SER A 190 4.32 -0.46 -21.05
C SER A 190 4.64 0.89 -21.70
N GLY A 191 5.86 1.37 -21.45
CA GLY A 191 6.56 2.11 -22.50
C GLY A 191 6.81 1.17 -23.70
N PRO A 192 7.20 1.68 -24.87
CA PRO A 192 7.57 0.89 -26.06
C PRO A 192 8.87 0.08 -25.87
N SER A 193 9.25 -0.19 -24.63
CA SER A 193 10.27 -1.13 -24.23
C SER A 193 9.57 -2.27 -23.50
N GLY A 194 9.24 -3.35 -24.22
CA GLY A 194 8.97 -4.67 -23.65
C GLY A 194 10.21 -5.24 -22.96
N GLN A 195 10.75 -4.52 -22.00
CA GLN A 195 11.81 -5.02 -21.13
C GLN A 195 11.12 -5.82 -20.04
N VAL A 196 11.15 -7.15 -20.21
CA VAL A 196 10.90 -8.09 -19.13
C VAL A 196 11.96 -7.84 -18.08
N ARG A 197 11.58 -7.21 -16.97
CA ARG A 197 12.48 -7.00 -15.83
C ARG A 197 12.33 -8.19 -14.90
N ILE A 198 13.41 -8.90 -14.65
CA ILE A 198 13.45 -9.95 -13.61
C ILE A 198 13.52 -9.22 -12.26
N GLY A 199 12.42 -9.26 -11.52
CA GLY A 199 12.33 -8.66 -10.19
C GLY A 199 13.01 -9.50 -9.11
N LEU A 200 13.08 -8.95 -7.90
CA LEU A 200 13.68 -9.67 -6.77
C LEU A 200 12.96 -10.98 -6.46
N ASP A 201 11.64 -10.97 -6.61
CA ASP A 201 10.80 -12.12 -6.31
C ASP A 201 10.91 -13.19 -7.40
N ASP A 202 11.17 -12.79 -8.64
CA ASP A 202 11.47 -13.73 -9.74
C ASP A 202 12.83 -14.40 -9.53
N ILE A 203 13.85 -13.64 -9.07
CA ILE A 203 15.16 -14.21 -8.69
C ILE A 203 15.00 -15.19 -7.54
N ARG A 204 14.18 -14.86 -6.53
CA ARG A 204 13.91 -15.79 -5.42
C ARG A 204 13.23 -17.06 -5.90
N GLN A 205 12.26 -16.96 -6.80
CA GLN A 205 11.60 -18.13 -7.36
C GLN A 205 12.56 -18.98 -8.21
N LEU A 206 13.46 -18.36 -8.98
CA LEU A 206 14.50 -19.07 -9.71
C LEU A 206 15.43 -19.83 -8.75
N ILE A 207 15.82 -19.19 -7.65
CA ILE A 207 16.63 -19.83 -6.61
C ILE A 207 15.88 -21.01 -5.98
N ASP A 208 14.62 -20.82 -5.59
CA ASP A 208 13.81 -21.86 -4.96
C ASP A 208 13.55 -23.03 -5.91
N MET A 209 13.38 -22.77 -7.22
CA MET A 209 13.24 -23.79 -8.26
C MET A 209 14.55 -24.57 -8.43
N GLU A 210 15.67 -23.87 -8.48
CA GLU A 210 16.98 -24.47 -8.64
C GLU A 210 17.35 -25.39 -7.46
N PHE A 211 17.03 -25.00 -6.21
CA PHE A 211 17.20 -25.86 -5.03
C PHE A 211 16.37 -27.15 -5.09
N ARG A 212 15.25 -27.15 -5.81
CA ARG A 212 14.37 -28.33 -5.93
C ARG A 212 14.80 -29.27 -7.05
N GLU A 213 15.32 -28.72 -8.14
CA GLU A 213 15.54 -29.46 -9.38
C GLU A 213 17.01 -29.86 -9.58
N THR A 214 17.96 -29.17 -8.95
CA THR A 214 19.39 -29.39 -9.19
C THR A 214 19.91 -30.58 -8.39
N VAL A 215 20.46 -31.57 -9.09
CA VAL A 215 20.99 -32.81 -8.50
C VAL A 215 22.41 -32.64 -7.94
N SER A 216 23.17 -31.63 -8.39
CA SER A 216 24.53 -31.31 -7.91
C SER A 216 24.53 -30.01 -7.12
N ILE A 217 25.01 -30.11 -5.88
CA ILE A 217 25.09 -28.98 -4.95
C ILE A 217 26.14 -27.98 -5.43
N GLU A 218 27.27 -28.47 -5.93
CA GLU A 218 28.39 -27.64 -6.39
C GLU A 218 28.01 -26.76 -7.59
N LEU A 219 27.18 -27.30 -8.51
CA LEU A 219 26.66 -26.53 -9.64
C LEU A 219 25.67 -25.46 -9.17
N SER A 220 24.82 -25.80 -8.20
CA SER A 220 23.83 -24.86 -7.64
C SER A 220 24.52 -23.70 -6.91
N GLU A 221 25.57 -23.99 -6.14
CA GLU A 221 26.39 -22.97 -5.48
C GLU A 221 27.05 -22.01 -6.47
N GLN A 222 27.50 -22.50 -7.64
CA GLN A 222 28.06 -21.65 -8.69
C GLN A 222 27.02 -20.71 -9.32
N HIS A 223 25.80 -21.20 -9.57
CA HIS A 223 24.72 -20.36 -10.07
C HIS A 223 24.27 -19.30 -9.05
N TYR A 224 24.18 -19.66 -7.77
CA TYR A 224 23.90 -18.68 -6.71
C TYR A 224 24.99 -17.64 -6.57
N PHE A 225 26.25 -18.07 -6.66
CA PHE A 225 27.38 -17.14 -6.65
C PHE A 225 27.30 -16.18 -7.84
N ALA A 226 26.94 -16.65 -9.03
CA ALA A 226 26.74 -15.80 -10.20
C ALA A 226 25.57 -14.79 -10.03
N ILE A 227 24.45 -15.21 -9.45
CA ILE A 227 23.31 -14.32 -9.15
C ILE A 227 23.68 -13.28 -8.09
N CYS A 228 24.37 -13.69 -7.02
CA CYS A 228 24.85 -12.80 -5.97
C CYS A 228 25.91 -11.81 -6.49
N LEU A 229 26.83 -12.27 -7.35
CA LEU A 229 27.82 -11.43 -8.01
C LEU A 229 27.14 -10.41 -8.94
N GLY A 230 26.14 -10.83 -9.72
CA GLY A 230 25.33 -9.93 -10.53
C GLY A 230 24.68 -8.83 -9.70
N ARG A 231 24.11 -9.17 -8.53
CA ARG A 231 23.55 -8.19 -7.60
C ARG A 231 24.60 -7.28 -6.95
N ALA A 232 25.73 -7.84 -6.50
CA ALA A 232 26.78 -7.10 -5.81
C ALA A 232 27.54 -6.14 -6.73
N CYS A 233 27.77 -6.54 -7.98
CA CYS A 233 28.39 -5.71 -9.02
C CYS A 233 27.44 -4.66 -9.59
N ALA A 234 26.24 -4.47 -9.01
CA ALA A 234 25.23 -3.54 -9.49
C ALA A 234 24.91 -3.70 -10.98
N LEU A 235 24.97 -4.93 -11.50
CA LEU A 235 24.17 -5.29 -12.67
C LEU A 235 22.72 -5.19 -12.22
N ARG A 236 22.19 -3.97 -12.24
CA ARG A 236 20.77 -3.74 -12.03
C ARG A 236 20.07 -4.65 -13.05
N PRO A 237 18.95 -5.28 -12.69
CA PRO A 237 18.12 -5.92 -13.71
C PRO A 237 17.80 -4.95 -14.88
N ASP A 238 17.81 -3.64 -14.61
CA ASP A 238 17.69 -2.54 -15.58
C ASP A 238 18.92 -2.30 -16.48
N SER A 239 20.09 -2.91 -16.23
CA SER A 239 21.33 -2.74 -17.01
C SER A 239 21.63 -3.88 -17.97
N LEU A 240 20.77 -4.91 -18.04
CA LEU A 240 20.91 -6.06 -18.95
C LEU A 240 20.11 -5.89 -20.26
N GLY A 241 19.80 -4.65 -20.64
CA GLY A 241 19.15 -4.31 -21.92
C GLY A 241 19.63 -2.96 -22.44
N PRO A 242 19.39 -2.64 -23.73
CA PRO A 242 19.85 -1.39 -24.33
C PRO A 242 19.33 -0.19 -23.54
N SER A 243 20.24 0.71 -23.16
CA SER A 243 19.94 1.89 -22.35
C SER A 243 19.03 2.86 -23.12
N ALA A 244 18.11 3.52 -22.42
CA ALA A 244 17.15 4.46 -23.03
C ALA A 244 17.83 5.63 -23.79
N ASP A 245 19.08 5.96 -23.45
CA ASP A 245 19.88 6.99 -24.12
C ASP A 245 20.28 6.62 -25.56
N GLU A 246 20.22 5.33 -25.92
CA GLU A 246 20.55 4.89 -27.28
C GLU A 246 19.40 5.17 -28.27
N LYS A 247 18.15 5.18 -27.79
CA LYS A 247 16.95 5.43 -28.61
C LYS A 247 16.71 6.90 -28.93
N VAL A 248 17.21 7.84 -28.11
CA VAL A 248 17.10 9.27 -28.41
C VAL A 248 17.98 9.67 -29.60
N LYS A 249 19.03 8.88 -29.91
CA LYS A 249 19.92 9.11 -31.06
C LYS A 249 19.37 8.58 -32.38
N THR A 250 18.49 7.58 -32.36
CA THR A 250 17.89 7.00 -33.57
C THR A 250 16.41 7.37 -33.60
N GLY A 251 16.09 8.53 -34.16
CA GLY A 251 14.75 9.11 -34.25
C GLY A 251 13.78 8.35 -35.15
N ASN A 252 13.57 7.06 -34.91
CA ASN A 252 12.51 6.28 -35.53
C ASN A 252 11.35 6.16 -34.54
N ALA A 253 10.40 7.08 -34.67
CA ALA A 253 9.03 6.85 -34.25
C ALA A 253 8.50 5.67 -35.08
N ILE A 254 8.32 4.52 -34.44
CA ILE A 254 7.50 3.46 -35.02
C ILE A 254 6.11 3.65 -34.45
N ASP A 255 5.31 4.21 -35.34
CA ASP A 255 3.86 4.24 -35.34
C ASP A 255 3.30 2.81 -35.23
N GLU A 256 2.13 2.71 -34.60
CA GLU A 256 1.21 1.57 -34.62
C GLU A 256 1.70 0.22 -34.06
N MET A 257 1.02 -0.27 -33.02
CA MET A 257 0.38 -1.58 -33.16
C MET A 257 -0.87 -1.71 -32.28
N PRO A 258 -1.96 -2.29 -32.84
CA PRO A 258 -3.20 -2.58 -32.15
C PRO A 258 -3.05 -3.89 -31.37
N PHE A 259 -3.55 -3.96 -30.13
CA PHE A 259 -3.73 -5.24 -29.45
C PHE A 259 -5.08 -5.29 -28.74
N LEU A 260 -6.07 -5.73 -29.51
CA LEU A 260 -7.24 -6.48 -29.05
C LEU A 260 -7.33 -7.75 -29.92
N ALA A 261 -6.96 -8.88 -29.32
CA ALA A 261 -7.50 -10.21 -29.56
C ALA A 261 -7.24 -11.04 -28.30
#